data_AF-A0A075VQ39-F1
#
_entry.id   AF-A0A075VQ39-F1
#
_cell.length_a   1.000
_cell.length_b   1.000
_cell.length_c   1.000
_cell.angle_alpha   90.00
_cell.angle_beta   90.00
_cell.angle_gamma   90.00
#
_symmetry.space_group_name_H-M   'P 1'
#
loop_
_entity.id
_entity.type
_entity.pdbx_description
1 polymer ?
#
loop_
_entity_poly.entity_id
_entity_poly.type
_entity_poly.pdbx_seq_one_letter_code
_entity_poly.pdbx_strand_id
1 'polypeptide(L)'
;SIDYVGFTFFVGAMAMMAAAAFFFLSMNSFDRKWRTSILVSGLITFIAAVHYWYMRDYWQANAESPTFFRYVDWVLTVPLMCVEFFLILKVAGAKKSLMWRLIFLSVVMLVTGYIGEAVDRDNAWLWGLISGAAYFVIVYDIWLGSAKKLAVKAGGAVLSAHKTLCWFVLVGWAI
;
A
#
# COMPACT_ATOMS: atom_id res chain seq x y z
N SER A 1 -31.53 -12.47 -1.52
CA SER A 1 -30.88 -11.69 -2.60
C SER A 1 -29.42 -12.10 -2.68
N ILE A 2 -28.74 -11.89 -3.81
CA ILE A 2 -27.30 -12.18 -3.93
C ILE A 2 -26.53 -11.04 -3.22
N ASP A 3 -25.65 -11.39 -2.28
CA ASP A 3 -24.77 -10.45 -1.58
C ASP A 3 -23.50 -10.19 -2.41
N TYR A 4 -23.55 -9.17 -3.26
CA TYR A 4 -22.41 -8.78 -4.10
C TYR A 4 -21.23 -8.24 -3.30
N VAL A 5 -21.45 -7.58 -2.16
CA VAL A 5 -20.37 -7.01 -1.34
C VAL A 5 -19.62 -8.11 -0.59
N GLY A 6 -20.35 -9.07 0.01
CA GLY A 6 -19.72 -10.25 0.59
C GLY A 6 -18.96 -11.08 -0.44
N PHE A 7 -19.48 -11.19 -1.67
CA PHE A 7 -18.79 -11.86 -2.77
C PHE A 7 -17.48 -11.15 -3.17
N THR A 8 -17.46 -9.81 -3.28
CA THR A 8 -16.23 -9.09 -3.61
C THR A 8 -15.18 -9.19 -2.50
N PHE A 9 -15.58 -9.19 -1.21
CA PHE A 9 -14.66 -9.48 -0.11
C PHE A 9 -14.06 -10.88 -0.20
N PHE A 10 -14.86 -11.90 -0.53
CA PHE A 10 -14.39 -13.26 -0.74
C PHE A 10 -13.36 -13.34 -1.88
N VAL A 11 -13.67 -12.75 -3.04
CA VAL A 11 -12.74 -12.70 -4.18
C VAL A 11 -11.44 -12.00 -3.79
N GLY A 12 -11.52 -10.88 -3.07
CA GLY A 12 -10.35 -10.16 -2.55
C GLY A 12 -9.49 -11.01 -1.63
N ALA A 13 -10.09 -11.70 -0.65
CA ALA A 13 -9.37 -12.57 0.27
C ALA A 13 -8.63 -13.71 -0.46
N MET A 14 -9.31 -14.38 -1.40
CA MET A 14 -8.73 -15.47 -2.19
C MET A 14 -7.60 -14.99 -3.10
N ALA A 15 -7.76 -13.84 -3.75
CA ALA A 15 -6.74 -13.26 -4.61
C ALA A 15 -5.47 -12.92 -3.82
N MET A 16 -5.62 -12.28 -2.66
CA MET A 16 -4.49 -11.91 -1.80
C MET A 16 -3.80 -13.15 -1.21
N MET A 17 -4.56 -14.17 -0.82
CA MET A 17 -4.01 -15.44 -0.32
C MET A 17 -3.19 -16.16 -1.41
N ALA A 18 -3.71 -16.24 -2.63
CA ALA A 18 -3.01 -16.83 -3.76
C ALA A 18 -1.71 -16.06 -4.08
N ALA A 19 -1.77 -14.72 -4.06
CA ALA A 19 -0.59 -13.88 -4.27
C ALA A 19 0.47 -14.07 -3.18
N ALA A 20 0.06 -14.17 -1.91
CA ALA A 20 0.96 -14.44 -0.79
C ALA A 20 1.68 -15.79 -0.95
N ALA A 21 0.92 -16.85 -1.27
CA ALA A 21 1.49 -18.17 -1.56
C ALA A 21 2.47 -18.10 -2.73
N PHE A 22 2.11 -17.42 -3.82
CA PHE A 22 2.99 -17.22 -4.97
C PHE A 22 4.31 -16.53 -4.58
N PHE A 23 4.26 -15.40 -3.87
CA PHE A 23 5.47 -14.66 -3.49
C PHE A 23 6.37 -15.46 -2.54
N PHE A 24 5.80 -16.12 -1.52
CA PHE A 24 6.61 -16.91 -0.60
C PHE A 24 7.26 -18.13 -1.28
N LEU A 25 6.52 -18.85 -2.13
CA LEU A 25 7.01 -20.05 -2.80
C LEU A 25 7.97 -19.73 -3.96
N SER A 26 7.80 -18.59 -4.62
CA SER A 26 8.67 -18.17 -5.73
C SER A 26 9.96 -17.46 -5.30
N MET A 27 10.13 -17.14 -4.01
CA MET A 27 11.26 -16.36 -3.51
C MET A 27 12.63 -16.91 -3.92
N ASN A 28 12.79 -18.23 -3.96
CA ASN A 28 14.05 -18.87 -4.34
C ASN A 28 14.35 -18.81 -5.85
N SER A 29 13.34 -18.53 -6.67
CA SER A 29 13.46 -18.35 -8.12
C SER A 29 14.03 -16.98 -8.51
N PHE A 30 14.17 -16.04 -7.55
CA PHE A 30 14.73 -14.72 -7.78
C PHE A 30 16.15 -14.57 -7.24
N ASP A 31 16.93 -13.68 -7.90
CA ASP A 31 18.26 -13.28 -7.45
C ASP A 31 18.24 -12.80 -5.99
N ARG A 32 19.32 -13.07 -5.24
CA ARG A 32 19.45 -12.69 -3.82
C ARG A 32 19.14 -11.22 -3.54
N LYS A 33 19.46 -10.32 -4.48
CA LYS A 33 19.21 -8.87 -4.35
C LYS A 33 17.72 -8.50 -4.31
N TRP A 34 16.84 -9.34 -4.86
CA TRP A 34 15.39 -9.09 -4.93
C TRP A 34 14.59 -9.85 -3.86
N ARG A 35 15.18 -10.86 -3.20
CA ARG A 35 14.45 -11.73 -2.26
C ARG A 35 13.76 -10.98 -1.13
N THR A 36 14.38 -9.91 -0.62
CA THR A 36 13.75 -9.06 0.41
C THR A 36 12.51 -8.35 -0.13
N SER A 37 12.53 -7.90 -1.39
CA SER A 37 11.38 -7.25 -2.03
C SER A 37 10.23 -8.24 -2.27
N ILE A 38 10.57 -9.47 -2.69
CA ILE A 38 9.59 -10.56 -2.81
C ILE A 38 9.00 -10.95 -1.44
N LEU A 39 9.82 -11.00 -0.39
CA LEU A 39 9.35 -11.25 0.99
C LEU A 39 8.37 -10.17 1.46
N VAL A 40 8.71 -8.89 1.25
CA VAL A 40 7.84 -7.75 1.62
C VAL A 40 6.52 -7.81 0.84
N SER A 41 6.55 -8.14 -0.45
CA SER A 41 5.34 -8.34 -1.26
C SER A 41 4.46 -9.46 -0.72
N GLY A 42 5.07 -10.60 -0.35
CA GLY A 42 4.37 -11.71 0.31
C GLY A 42 3.72 -11.29 1.63
N LEU A 43 4.43 -10.55 2.49
CA LEU A 43 3.89 -10.04 3.75
C LEU A 43 2.69 -9.10 3.54
N ILE A 44 2.78 -8.16 2.59
CA ILE A 44 1.68 -7.25 2.26
C ILE A 44 0.43 -8.04 1.87
N THR A 45 0.57 -8.95 0.90
CA THR A 45 -0.56 -9.76 0.43
C THR A 45 -1.10 -10.72 1.50
N PHE A 46 -0.26 -11.24 2.37
CA PHE A 46 -0.68 -12.10 3.47
C PHE A 46 -1.49 -11.34 4.52
N ILE A 47 -1.00 -10.17 4.96
CA ILE A 47 -1.71 -9.30 5.90
C ILE A 47 -3.06 -8.89 5.30
N ALA A 48 -3.07 -8.48 4.03
CA ALA A 48 -4.30 -8.14 3.33
C ALA A 48 -5.27 -9.33 3.26
N ALA A 49 -4.81 -10.54 2.96
CA ALA A 49 -5.66 -11.73 2.90
C ALA A 49 -6.38 -11.98 4.24
N VAL A 50 -5.66 -11.88 5.36
CA VAL A 50 -6.22 -12.04 6.71
C VAL A 50 -7.25 -10.94 7.00
N HIS A 51 -6.94 -9.68 6.70
CA HIS A 51 -7.88 -8.58 6.95
C HIS A 51 -9.12 -8.66 6.05
N TYR A 52 -8.98 -9.04 4.78
CA TYR A 52 -10.13 -9.25 3.89
C TYR A 52 -11.04 -10.37 4.38
N TRP A 53 -10.47 -11.42 4.98
CA TRP A 53 -11.27 -12.46 5.64
C TRP A 53 -12.10 -11.89 6.79
N TYR A 54 -11.47 -11.15 7.71
CA TYR A 54 -12.20 -10.52 8.83
C TYR A 54 -13.22 -9.48 8.37
N MET A 55 -12.91 -8.69 7.34
CA MET A 55 -13.84 -7.72 6.75
C MET A 55 -15.07 -8.41 6.14
N ARG A 56 -14.88 -9.54 5.46
CA ARG A 56 -15.99 -10.37 4.94
C ARG A 56 -16.89 -10.84 6.07
N ASP A 57 -16.31 -11.42 7.11
CA ASP A 57 -17.06 -11.98 8.23
C ASP A 57 -17.80 -10.87 9.00
N TYR A 58 -17.18 -9.69 9.15
CA TYR A 58 -17.81 -8.50 9.74
C TYR A 58 -18.99 -8.01 8.90
N TRP A 59 -18.84 -7.92 7.57
CA TRP A 59 -19.92 -7.55 6.66
C TRP A 59 -21.10 -8.53 6.75
N GLN A 60 -20.82 -9.83 6.75
CA GLN A 60 -21.87 -10.85 6.85
C GLN A 60 -22.64 -10.80 8.18
N ALA A 61 -21.96 -10.47 9.27
CA ALA A 61 -22.58 -10.41 10.60
C ALA A 61 -23.33 -9.10 10.87
N ASN A 62 -22.84 -7.97 10.36
CA ASN A 62 -23.33 -6.64 10.75
C ASN A 62 -23.99 -5.86 9.60
N ALA A 63 -23.75 -6.23 8.34
CA ALA A 63 -24.14 -5.47 7.15
C ALA A 63 -23.66 -4.00 7.16
N GLU A 64 -22.53 -3.75 7.81
CA GLU A 64 -21.90 -2.42 7.95
C GLU A 64 -20.49 -2.40 7.36
N SER A 65 -20.03 -1.21 6.96
CA SER A 65 -18.68 -1.02 6.44
C SER A 65 -17.63 -1.33 7.51
N PRO A 66 -16.67 -2.24 7.26
CA PRO A 66 -15.64 -2.62 8.24
C PRO A 66 -14.48 -1.61 8.27
N THR A 67 -14.79 -0.32 8.47
CA THR A 67 -13.82 0.80 8.34
C THR A 67 -12.60 0.61 9.25
N PHE A 68 -12.79 0.20 10.50
CA PHE A 68 -11.68 -0.07 11.42
C PHE A 68 -10.71 -1.14 10.88
N PHE A 69 -11.23 -2.30 10.43
CA PHE A 69 -10.40 -3.37 9.88
C PHE A 69 -9.63 -2.92 8.64
N ARG A 70 -10.27 -2.10 7.79
CA ARG A 70 -9.63 -1.53 6.61
C ARG A 70 -8.46 -0.62 6.96
N TYR A 71 -8.63 0.27 7.92
CA TYR A 71 -7.58 1.19 8.33
C TYR A 71 -6.44 0.50 9.07
N VAL A 72 -6.71 -0.56 9.85
CA VAL A 72 -5.65 -1.40 10.45
C VAL A 72 -4.84 -2.11 9.36
N ASP A 73 -5.50 -2.70 8.36
CA ASP A 73 -4.83 -3.30 7.20
C ASP A 73 -3.89 -2.30 6.52
N TRP A 74 -4.38 -1.09 6.22
CA TRP A 74 -3.59 -0.05 5.57
C TRP A 74 -2.43 0.47 6.42
N VAL A 75 -2.63 0.68 7.72
CA VAL A 75 -1.55 1.12 8.62
C VAL A 75 -0.42 0.10 8.69
N LEU A 76 -0.70 -1.19 8.48
CA LEU A 76 0.31 -2.24 8.42
C LEU A 76 0.94 -2.39 7.03
N THR A 77 0.13 -2.38 5.97
CA THR A 77 0.58 -2.67 4.61
C THR A 77 1.19 -1.48 3.89
N VAL A 78 0.71 -0.26 4.14
CA VAL A 78 1.21 0.95 3.47
C VAL A 78 2.66 1.27 3.86
N PRO A 79 3.08 1.22 5.14
CA PRO A 79 4.49 1.36 5.48
C PRO A 79 5.38 0.29 4.84
N LEU A 80 4.89 -0.94 4.71
CA LEU A 80 5.61 -2.00 4.00
C LEU A 80 5.77 -1.68 2.50
N MET A 81 4.75 -1.09 1.86
CA MET A 81 4.87 -0.57 0.48
C MET A 81 5.90 0.56 0.38
N CYS A 82 5.99 1.44 1.38
CA CYS A 82 7.05 2.47 1.42
C CYS A 82 8.46 1.85 1.58
N VAL A 83 8.58 0.78 2.36
CA VAL A 83 9.83 -0.01 2.47
C VAL A 83 10.17 -0.64 1.12
N GLU A 84 9.20 -1.21 0.42
CA GLU A 84 9.39 -1.79 -0.91
C GLU A 84 9.90 -0.75 -1.92
N PHE A 85 9.29 0.43 -1.93
CA PHE A 85 9.72 1.56 -2.76
C PHE A 85 11.18 1.94 -2.46
N PHE A 86 11.55 1.97 -1.18
CA PHE A 86 12.94 2.21 -0.77
C PHE A 86 13.88 1.09 -1.21
N LEU A 87 13.51 -0.19 -1.08
CA LEU A 87 14.36 -1.33 -1.43
C LEU A 87 14.75 -1.31 -2.92
N ILE A 88 13.82 -0.94 -3.80
CA ILE A 88 14.08 -0.80 -5.24
C ILE A 88 15.06 0.34 -5.54
N LEU A 89 14.99 1.45 -4.80
CA LEU A 89 15.90 2.59 -4.99
C LEU A 89 17.19 2.47 -4.17
N LYS A 90 17.25 1.57 -3.19
CA LYS A 90 18.43 1.36 -2.33
C LYS A 90 19.63 0.93 -3.17
N VAL A 91 19.41 0.10 -4.19
CA VAL A 91 20.47 -0.30 -5.13
C VAL A 91 21.00 0.87 -5.97
N ALA A 92 20.24 1.97 -6.06
CA ALA A 92 20.63 3.22 -6.72
C ALA A 92 21.22 4.26 -5.76
N GLY A 93 21.34 3.95 -4.45
CA GLY A 93 21.88 4.85 -3.43
C GLY A 93 20.84 5.67 -2.67
N ALA A 94 19.57 5.23 -2.62
CA ALA A 94 18.56 5.88 -1.78
C ALA A 94 18.94 5.87 -0.29
N LYS A 95 18.63 6.98 0.39
CA LYS A 95 18.85 7.13 1.84
C LYS A 95 17.62 6.65 2.61
N LYS A 96 17.84 6.11 3.81
CA LYS A 96 16.76 5.73 4.75
C LYS A 96 15.84 6.90 5.10
N SER A 97 16.31 8.14 4.99
CA SER A 97 15.48 9.35 5.19
C SER A 97 14.32 9.44 4.20
N LEU A 98 14.49 8.97 2.96
CA LEU A 98 13.40 8.90 1.98
C LEU A 98 12.31 7.92 2.46
N MET A 99 12.71 6.73 2.90
CA MET A 99 11.80 5.71 3.42
C MET A 99 10.98 6.25 4.60
N TRP A 100 11.64 6.82 5.60
CA TRP A 100 10.96 7.36 6.78
C TRP A 100 10.07 8.55 6.47
N ARG A 101 10.46 9.39 5.50
CA ARG A 101 9.61 10.48 5.01
C ARG A 101 8.33 9.95 4.38
N LEU A 102 8.42 8.93 3.52
CA LEU A 102 7.25 8.31 2.90
C LEU A 102 6.35 7.63 3.94
N ILE A 103 6.92 6.91 4.91
CA ILE A 103 6.17 6.28 6.01
C ILE A 103 5.46 7.34 6.86
N PHE A 104 6.14 8.43 7.22
CA PHE A 104 5.52 9.48 8.02
C PHE A 104 4.34 10.12 7.29
N LEU A 105 4.53 10.49 6.02
CA LEU A 105 3.46 11.07 5.20
C LEU A 105 2.30 10.09 5.01
N SER A 106 2.57 8.80 4.83
CA SER A 106 1.51 7.80 4.66
C SER A 106 0.72 7.57 5.96
N VAL A 107 1.39 7.60 7.12
CA VAL A 107 0.70 7.57 8.41
C VAL A 107 -0.18 8.81 8.59
N VAL A 108 0.30 10.01 8.26
CA VAL A 108 -0.52 11.23 8.30
C VAL A 108 -1.74 11.10 7.39
N MET A 109 -1.53 10.66 6.14
CA MET A 109 -2.59 10.41 5.17
C MET A 109 -3.66 9.45 5.72
N LEU A 110 -3.26 8.32 6.29
CA LEU A 110 -4.18 7.30 6.81
C LEU A 110 -4.88 7.74 8.10
N VAL A 111 -4.16 8.34 9.04
CA VAL A 111 -4.77 8.78 10.31
C VAL A 111 -5.80 9.87 10.05
N THR A 112 -5.48 10.84 9.19
CA THR A 112 -6.42 11.93 8.86
C THR A 112 -7.62 11.41 8.07
N GLY A 113 -7.42 10.45 7.15
CA GLY A 113 -8.53 9.76 6.48
C GLY A 113 -9.45 9.04 7.46
N TYR A 114 -8.88 8.29 8.41
CA TYR A 114 -9.65 7.58 9.43
C TYR A 114 -10.49 8.51 10.29
N ILE A 115 -9.92 9.66 10.70
CA ILE A 115 -10.65 10.66 11.47
C ILE A 115 -11.86 11.15 10.68
N GLY A 116 -11.68 11.51 9.40
CA GLY A 116 -12.79 11.97 8.56
C GLY A 116 -13.88 10.92 8.30
N GLU A 117 -13.52 9.64 8.19
CA GLU A 117 -14.48 8.57 7.92
C GLU A 117 -15.19 8.02 9.16
N ALA A 118 -14.51 7.94 10.30
CA ALA A 118 -14.98 7.19 11.46
C ALA A 118 -15.17 8.03 12.73
N VAL A 119 -14.51 9.19 12.87
CA VAL A 119 -14.47 9.94 14.14
C VAL A 119 -15.19 11.28 14.04
N ASP A 120 -14.89 12.08 13.01
CA ASP A 120 -15.39 13.45 12.81
C ASP A 120 -15.98 13.59 11.40
N ARG A 121 -17.10 12.89 11.20
CA ARG A 121 -17.78 12.78 9.89
C ARG A 121 -18.37 14.10 9.41
N ASP A 122 -18.75 15.00 10.33
CA ASP A 122 -19.29 16.31 10.00
C ASP A 122 -18.25 17.20 9.29
N ASN A 123 -16.96 16.97 9.56
CA ASN A 123 -15.84 17.66 8.94
C ASN A 123 -15.05 16.76 7.97
N ALA A 124 -15.67 15.71 7.42
CA ALA A 124 -15.00 14.75 6.53
C ALA A 124 -14.29 15.42 5.34
N TRP A 125 -14.83 16.52 4.81
CA TRP A 125 -14.21 17.28 3.72
C TRP A 125 -12.86 17.90 4.10
N LEU A 126 -12.72 18.39 5.34
CA LEU A 126 -11.49 18.99 5.86
C LEU A 126 -10.43 17.92 6.09
N TRP A 127 -10.82 16.82 6.74
CA TRP A 127 -9.94 15.68 6.98
C TRP A 127 -9.51 15.01 5.67
N GLY A 128 -10.42 14.89 4.71
CA GLY A 128 -10.13 14.44 3.35
C GLY A 128 -9.17 15.36 2.61
N LEU A 129 -9.26 16.69 2.78
CA LEU A 129 -8.30 17.64 2.21
C LEU A 129 -6.89 17.45 2.80
N ILE A 130 -6.77 17.27 4.12
CA ILE A 130 -5.48 17.05 4.77
C ILE A 130 -4.87 15.72 4.33
N SER A 131 -5.68 14.66 4.28
CA SER A 131 -5.26 13.34 3.80
C SER A 131 -4.80 13.41 2.33
N GLY A 132 -5.60 14.04 1.47
CA GLY A 132 -5.28 14.26 0.06
C GLY A 132 -4.01 15.09 -0.14
N ALA A 133 -3.78 16.12 0.68
CA ALA A 133 -2.54 16.89 0.63
C ALA A 133 -1.32 16.02 0.96
N ALA A 134 -1.39 15.19 2.00
CA ALA A 134 -0.32 14.24 2.33
C ALA A 134 -0.07 13.24 1.19
N TYR A 135 -1.13 12.73 0.57
CA TYR A 135 -1.05 11.87 -0.61
C TYR A 135 -0.34 12.55 -1.79
N PHE A 136 -0.71 13.78 -2.14
CA PHE A 136 -0.06 14.50 -3.26
C PHE A 136 1.40 14.86 -2.96
N VAL A 137 1.77 15.09 -1.70
CA VAL A 137 3.18 15.25 -1.31
C VAL A 137 3.96 13.95 -1.53
N ILE A 138 3.38 12.79 -1.21
CA ILE A 138 3.99 11.48 -1.52
C ILE A 138 4.18 11.33 -3.03
N VAL A 139 3.13 11.60 -3.82
CA VAL A 139 3.19 11.54 -5.29
C VAL A 139 4.29 12.45 -5.83
N TYR A 140 4.39 13.68 -5.33
CA TYR A 140 5.44 14.62 -5.71
C TYR A 140 6.85 14.08 -5.39
N ASP A 141 7.06 13.55 -4.17
CA ASP A 141 8.36 13.06 -3.72
C ASP A 141 8.87 11.90 -4.58
N ILE A 142 7.96 11.01 -5.02
CA ILE A 142 8.32 9.85 -5.86
C ILE A 142 8.46 10.22 -7.35
N TRP A 143 7.58 11.09 -7.88
CA TRP A 143 7.56 11.43 -9.32
C TRP A 143 8.52 12.54 -9.71
N LEU A 144 8.72 13.54 -8.86
CA LEU A 144 9.47 14.75 -9.18
C LEU A 144 10.64 14.99 -8.22
N GLY A 145 10.67 14.29 -7.08
CA GLY A 145 11.69 14.41 -6.07
C GLY A 145 13.00 13.66 -6.36
N SER A 146 13.72 13.38 -5.27
CA SER A 146 15.03 12.70 -5.30
C SER A 146 14.94 11.25 -5.78
N ALA A 147 13.78 10.60 -5.60
CA ALA A 147 13.51 9.23 -6.03
C ALA A 147 13.68 9.04 -7.54
N LYS A 148 13.03 9.90 -8.35
CA LYS A 148 13.16 9.87 -9.82
C LYS A 148 14.60 10.06 -10.29
N LYS A 149 15.35 10.98 -9.67
CA LYS A 149 16.76 11.23 -10.04
C LYS A 149 17.62 9.97 -9.81
N LEU A 150 17.40 9.27 -8.70
CA LEU A 150 18.07 7.99 -8.41
C LEU A 150 17.66 6.89 -9.40
N ALA A 151 16.37 6.77 -9.70
CA ALA A 151 15.85 5.78 -10.65
C ALA A 151 16.43 5.98 -12.06
N VAL A 152 16.45 7.22 -12.56
CA VAL A 152 17.01 7.57 -13.87
C VAL A 152 18.51 7.29 -13.93
N LYS A 153 19.24 7.61 -12.86
CA LYS A 153 20.68 7.30 -12.76
C LYS A 153 20.97 5.80 -12.79
N ALA A 154 20.14 4.98 -12.16
CA ALA A 154 20.31 3.52 -12.14
C ALA A 154 19.93 2.85 -13.47
N GLY A 155 18.89 3.34 -14.13
CA GLY A 155 18.41 2.78 -15.40
C GLY A 155 17.88 1.33 -15.28
N GLY A 156 17.67 0.70 -16.44
CA GLY A 156 17.29 -0.72 -16.55
C GLY A 156 16.07 -1.11 -15.72
N ALA A 157 16.19 -2.25 -15.02
CA ALA A 157 15.11 -2.82 -14.21
C ALA A 157 14.66 -1.88 -13.06
N VAL A 158 15.57 -1.11 -12.48
CA VAL A 158 15.26 -0.17 -11.38
C VAL A 158 14.37 0.97 -11.87
N LEU A 159 14.71 1.55 -13.03
CA LEU A 159 13.89 2.61 -13.63
C LEU A 159 12.49 2.09 -14.03
N SER A 160 12.42 0.87 -14.57
CA SER A 160 11.15 0.23 -14.93
C SER A 160 10.27 0.01 -13.68
N ALA A 161 10.82 -0.64 -12.65
CA ALA A 161 10.12 -0.89 -11.39
C ALA A 161 9.66 0.41 -10.71
N HIS A 162 10.51 1.43 -10.68
CA HIS A 162 10.15 2.76 -10.16
C HIS A 162 8.96 3.37 -10.91
N LYS A 163 8.95 3.33 -12.25
CA LYS A 163 7.82 3.85 -13.05
C LYS A 163 6.52 3.11 -12.73
N THR A 164 6.57 1.78 -12.64
CA THR A 164 5.39 0.97 -12.30
C THR A 164 4.85 1.34 -10.92
N LEU A 165 5.72 1.48 -9.91
CA LEU A 165 5.29 1.87 -8.57
C LEU A 165 4.76 3.30 -8.51
N CYS A 166 5.38 4.23 -9.24
CA CYS A 166 4.89 5.59 -9.38
C CYS A 166 3.47 5.65 -9.95
N TRP A 167 3.18 4.83 -10.97
CA TRP A 167 1.83 4.70 -11.53
C TRP A 167 0.87 4.02 -10.56
N PHE A 168 1.32 2.99 -9.84
CA PHE A 168 0.52 2.34 -8.81
C PHE A 168 0.11 3.31 -7.69
N VAL A 169 1.03 4.15 -7.22
CA VAL A 169 0.70 5.17 -6.21
C VAL A 169 -0.18 6.28 -6.80
N LEU A 170 0.02 6.70 -8.04
CA LEU A 170 -0.77 7.77 -8.64
C LEU A 170 -2.20 7.34 -9.01
N VAL A 171 -2.36 6.17 -9.61
CA VAL A 171 -3.66 5.71 -10.14
C VAL A 171 -4.29 4.70 -9.21
N GLY A 172 -3.50 3.77 -8.66
CA GLY A 172 -4.02 2.71 -7.78
C GLY A 172 -4.49 3.21 -6.42
N TRP A 173 -3.81 4.20 -5.82
CA TRP A 173 -4.24 4.79 -4.54
C TRP A 173 -5.30 5.90 -4.69
N ALA A 174 -5.62 6.31 -5.92
CA ALA A 174 -6.66 7.31 -6.16
C ALA A 174 -8.07 6.68 -6.24
N ILE A 175 -8.17 5.34 -6.17
CA ILE A 175 -9.41 4.55 -6.12
C ILE A 175 -9.92 4.53 -4.68
#